data_AF-A0A9N9KEJ0-F1
#
_entry.id   AF-A0A9N9KEJ0-F1
#
_cell.length_a   1.000
_cell.length_b   1.000
_cell.length_c   1.000
_cell.angle_alpha   90.00
_cell.angle_beta   90.00
_cell.angle_gamma   90.00
#
_symmetry.space_group_name_H-M   'P 1'
#
loop_
_entity.id
_entity.type
_entity.pdbx_description
1 polymer ?
#
loop_
_entity_poly.entity_id
_entity_poly.type
_entity_poly.pdbx_seq_one_letter_code
_entity_poly.pdbx_strand_id
1 'polypeptide(L)' 'MADAINFLFPKIPKLISTVIDHYKNGPPKPSWNLKFHLIFAFIQLAIDDLYHSTIEDVQRFSNKPAAIPPDFAVDQ' A
#
# COMPACT_ATOMS: atom_id res chain seq x y z
N MET A 1 12.59 -4.41 8.08
CA MET A 1 11.78 -3.97 9.25
C MET A 1 11.42 -2.49 9.15
N ALA A 2 12.38 -1.61 8.83
CA ALA A 2 12.12 -0.19 8.58
C ALA A 2 11.08 0.06 7.46
N ASP A 3 11.13 -0.70 6.36
CA ASP A 3 10.20 -0.51 5.23
C ASP A 3 8.76 -0.84 5.59
N ALA A 4 8.55 -1.90 6.38
CA ALA A 4 7.23 -2.26 6.90
C ALA A 4 6.70 -1.18 7.85
N ILE A 5 7.56 -0.60 8.70
CA ILE A 5 7.17 0.51 9.59
C ILE A 5 6.79 1.74 8.76
N ASN A 6 7.60 2.12 7.77
CA ASN A 6 7.34 3.25 6.89
C ASN A 6 6.05 3.07 6.06
N PHE A 7 5.74 1.83 5.66
CA PHE A 7 4.49 1.52 4.98
C PHE A 7 3.27 1.60 5.90
N LEU A 8 3.40 1.13 7.14
CA LEU A 8 2.29 1.00 8.10
C LEU A 8 1.97 2.32 8.80
N PHE A 9 2.99 3.08 9.19
CA PHE A 9 2.88 4.33 9.95
C PHE A 9 1.88 5.34 9.35
N PRO A 10 1.93 5.67 8.04
CA PRO A 10 0.97 6.61 7.45
C PRO A 10 -0.47 6.07 7.40
N LYS A 11 -0.68 4.75 7.54
CA LYS A 11 -2.01 4.11 7.46
C LYS A 11 -2.70 3.97 8.81
N ILE A 12 -1.98 4.17 9.92
CA ILE A 12 -2.52 4.05 11.28
C ILE A 12 -3.78 4.93 11.49
N PRO A 13 -3.81 6.22 11.09
CA PRO A 13 -5.00 7.05 11.31
C PRO A 13 -6.25 6.49 10.62
N LYS A 14 -6.10 5.94 9.41
CA LYS A 14 -7.21 5.33 8.67
C LYS A 14 -7.71 4.06 9.35
N LEU A 15 -6.79 3.19 9.81
CA LEU A 15 -7.16 1.98 10.53
C LEU A 15 -7.90 2.30 11.84
N ILE A 16 -7.45 3.30 12.61
CA ILE A 16 -8.16 3.77 13.81
C ILE A 16 -9.54 4.31 13.45
N SER A 17 -9.65 5.11 12.39
CA SER A 17 -10.94 5.61 11.91
C SER A 17 -11.88 4.47 11.53
N THR A 18 -11.38 3.40 10.90
CA THR A 18 -12.18 2.21 10.57
C THR A 18 -12.69 1.50 11.81
N VAL A 19 -11.90 1.42 12.89
CA VAL A 19 -12.37 0.87 14.17
C VAL A 19 -13.52 1.71 14.75
N ILE A 20 -13.34 3.02 14.81
CA ILE A 20 -14.35 3.94 15.34
C ILE A 20 -15.64 3.84 14.51
N ASP A 21 -15.51 3.87 13.19
CA ASP A 21 -16.63 3.79 12.25
C ASP A 21 -17.40 2.48 12.41
N HIS A 22 -16.69 1.35 12.53
CA HIS A 22 -17.29 0.03 12.74
C HIS A 22 -18.18 -0.03 13.99
N TYR A 23 -17.75 0.58 15.10
CA TYR A 23 -18.54 0.59 16.33
C TYR A 23 -19.64 1.67 16.33
N LYS A 24 -19.41 2.80 15.65
CA LYS A 24 -20.37 3.90 15.61
C LYS A 24 -21.53 3.65 14.63
N ASN A 25 -21.21 3.15 13.44
CA ASN A 25 -22.15 2.98 12.33
C ASN A 25 -22.49 1.49 12.08
N GLY A 26 -21.82 0.59 12.80
CA GLY A 26 -21.93 -0.85 12.57
C GLY A 26 -20.98 -1.33 11.47
N PRO A 27 -20.94 -2.65 11.23
CA PRO A 27 -20.10 -3.19 10.18
C PRO A 27 -20.67 -2.87 8.79
N PRO A 28 -19.81 -2.70 7.75
CA PRO A 28 -20.27 -2.49 6.37
C PRO A 28 -21.20 -3.59 5.85
N LYS A 29 -21.04 -4.80 6.38
CA LYS A 29 -21.96 -5.94 6.20
C LYS A 29 -22.18 -6.60 7.55
N PRO A 30 -23.40 -7.10 7.86
CA PRO A 30 -23.67 -7.75 9.14
C PRO A 30 -22.72 -8.92 9.49
N SER A 31 -22.19 -9.61 8.48
CA SER A 31 -21.24 -10.72 8.64
C SER A 31 -19.78 -10.28 8.86
N TRP A 32 -19.47 -9.00 8.67
CA TRP A 32 -18.10 -8.51 8.81
C TRP A 32 -17.85 -8.19 10.27
N ASN A 33 -17.14 -9.08 10.96
CA ASN A 33 -16.53 -8.71 12.24
C ASN A 33 -15.44 -7.64 12.04
N LEU A 34 -15.01 -6.99 13.13
CA LEU A 34 -14.01 -5.94 13.08
C LEU A 34 -12.72 -6.36 12.36
N LYS A 35 -12.24 -7.60 12.59
CA LYS A 35 -11.04 -8.13 11.94
C LYS A 35 -11.18 -8.14 10.43
N PHE A 36 -12.31 -8.64 9.91
CA PHE A 36 -12.56 -8.67 8.49
C PHE A 36 -12.65 -7.24 7.91
N HIS A 37 -13.34 -6.33 8.59
CA HIS A 37 -13.44 -4.93 8.15
C HIS A 37 -12.05 -4.28 8.06
N LEU A 38 -11.18 -4.49 9.06
CA LEU A 38 -9.82 -3.96 9.06
C LEU A 38 -8.93 -4.59 7.98
N ILE A 39 -9.01 -5.90 7.75
CA ILE A 39 -8.26 -6.56 6.68
C ILE A 39 -8.67 -5.98 5.32
N PHE A 40 -9.97 -5.80 5.09
CA PHE A 40 -10.45 -5.24 3.85
C PHE A 40 -10.00 -3.78 3.65
N ALA A 41 -10.12 -2.94 4.69
CA ALA A 41 -9.64 -1.56 4.65
C ALA A 41 -8.13 -1.48 4.40
N PHE A 42 -7.35 -2.38 4.99
CA PHE A 42 -5.91 -2.46 4.75
C PHE A 42 -5.58 -2.87 3.32
N ILE A 43 -6.30 -3.85 2.75
CA ILE A 43 -6.13 -4.26 1.34
C ILE A 43 -6.44 -3.09 0.41
N GLN A 44 -7.51 -2.33 0.66
CA GLN A 44 -7.84 -1.13 -0.13
C GLN A 44 -6.70 -0.11 -0.09
N LEU A 45 -6.17 0.20 1.09
CA LEU A 45 -5.03 1.11 1.24
C LEU A 45 -3.78 0.63 0.51
N ALA A 46 -3.50 -0.67 0.51
CA ALA A 46 -2.37 -1.24 -0.21
C ALA A 46 -2.54 -1.16 -1.73
N ILE A 47 -3.76 -1.38 -2.24
CA ILE A 47 -4.08 -1.26 -3.67
C ILE A 47 -3.99 0.20 -4.11
N ASP A 48 -4.52 1.14 -3.32
CA ASP A 48 -4.45 2.57 -3.61
C ASP A 48 -3.00 3.04 -3.70
N ASP A 49 -2.15 2.62 -2.76
CA ASP A 49 -0.71 2.90 -2.81
C ASP A 49 -0.07 2.35 -4.09
N LEU A 50 -0.39 1.12 -4.47
CA LEU A 50 0.15 0.49 -5.68
C LEU A 50 -0.31 1.21 -6.95
N TYR A 51 -1.58 1.64 -7.00
CA TYR A 51 -2.15 2.35 -8.13
C TYR A 51 -1.48 3.72 -8.35
N HIS A 52 -1.08 4.39 -7.28
CA HIS A 52 -0.41 5.69 -7.33
C HIS A 52 1.13 5.60 -7.33
N SER A 53 1.69 4.38 -7.30
CA SER A 53 3.14 4.16 -7.36
C SER A 53 3.67 4.44 -8.77
N THR A 54 4.81 5.12 -8.87
CA THR A 54 5.45 5.33 -10.16
C THR A 54 6.26 4.10 -10.59
N ILE A 55 6.68 4.05 -11.85
CA ILE A 55 7.56 2.97 -12.35
C ILE A 55 8.88 2.98 -11.57
N GLU A 56 9.42 4.16 -11.25
CA GLU A 56 10.65 4.36 -10.49
C GLU A 56 10.51 3.83 -9.05
N ASP A 57 9.36 4.06 -8.41
CA ASP A 57 9.05 3.53 -7.09
C ASP A 57 9.06 2.00 -7.10
N VAL A 58 8.42 1.38 -8.11
CA VAL A 58 8.40 -0.08 -8.28
C VAL A 58 9.80 -0.63 -8.61
N GLN A 59 10.57 0.08 -9.43
CA GLN A 59 11.96 -0.28 -9.76
C GLN A 59 12.86 -0.23 -8.53
N ARG A 60 12.64 0.69 -7.59
CA ARG A 60 13.38 0.74 -6.32
C ARG A 60 13.22 -0.52 -5.48
N PHE A 61 12.09 -1.22 -5.59
CA PHE A 61 11.88 -2.52 -4.94
C PHE A 61 12.52 -3.69 -5.70
N SER A 62 12.95 -3.48 -6.94
CA SER A 62 13.69 -4.46 -7.74
C SER A 62 15.19 -4.32 -7.49
N ASN A 63 15.81 -5.33 -6.89
CA ASN A 63 17.28 -5.41 -6.75
C ASN A 63 18.03 -5.64 -8.07
N LYS A 64 17.34 -5.65 -9.21
CA LYS A 64 17.98 -5.76 -10.52
C LYS A 64 18.21 -4.36 -11.07
N PRO A 65 19.46 -3.91 -11.24
CA PRO A 65 19.77 -2.82 -12.15
C PRO A 65 19.13 -3.15 -13.50
N ALA A 66 18.41 -2.20 -14.10
CA ALA A 66 18.02 -2.34 -15.49
C ALA A 66 19.32 -2.52 -16.30
N ALA A 67 19.52 -3.69 -16.89
CA ALA A 67 20.69 -3.95 -17.71
C ALA A 67 20.62 -3.02 -18.92
N ILE A 68 21.51 -2.04 -18.97
CA ILE A 68 21.64 -1.15 -20.11
C ILE A 68 22.29 -1.96 -21.24
N PRO A 69 21.68 -2.05 -22.43
CA PRO A 69 22.29 -2.68 -23.57
C PRO A 69 23.68 -2.08 -23.86
N PRO A 70 24.69 -2.89 -24.24
CA PRO A 70 26.05 -2.39 -24.50
C PRO A 70 26.13 -1.32 -25.61
N ASP A 71 25.11 -1.27 -26.47
CA ASP A 71 24.94 -0.36 -27.60
C ASP A 71 24.06 0.86 -27.27
N PHE A 72 23.63 1.03 -26.02
CA PHE A 72 22.91 2.23 -25.59
C PHE A 72 23.85 3.44 -25.57
N ALA A 73 23.95 4.14 -26.70
CA ALA A 73 24.57 5.45 -26.79
C ALA A 73 23.49 6.52 -26.59
N VAL A 74 23.70 7.41 -25.61
CA VAL A 74 22.95 8.67 -25.54
C VAL A 74 23.52 9.54 -26.65
N ASP A 75 22.72 9.82 -27.67
CA ASP A 75 23.09 10.77 -28.72
C ASP A 75 23.33 12.13 -28.05
N GLN A 76 24.57 12.65 -28.16
CA GLN A 76 25.01 13.89 -27.51
C GLN A 76 24.85 15.09 -28.44
#